data_AF-A0A238ZTP7-F1
#
_entry.id   AF-A0A238ZTP7-F1
#
_cell.length_a   1.000
_cell.length_b   1.000
_cell.length_c   1.000
_cell.angle_alpha   90.00
_cell.angle_beta   90.00
_cell.angle_gamma   90.00
#
_symmetry.space_group_name_H-M   'P 1'
#
loop_
_entity.id
_entity.type
_entity.pdbx_description
1 polymer ?
#
loop_
_entity_poly.entity_id
_entity_poly.type
_entity_poly.pdbx_seq_one_letter_code
_entity_poly.pdbx_strand_id
1 'polypeptide(L)' 'MGLLNIIRRMALREKLPLREIARRTGMSRNTIKKYLNAGTIEP' A
#
# COMPACT_ATOMS: atom_id res chain seq x y z
N MET A 1 -11.61 -0.58 7.35
CA MET A 1 -10.22 -1.08 7.51
C MET A 1 -9.78 -2.15 6.47
N GLY A 2 -10.29 -2.16 5.22
CA GLY A 2 -10.05 -3.30 4.31
C GLY A 2 -8.77 -3.24 3.47
N LEU A 3 -8.63 -2.22 2.62
CA LEU A 3 -7.61 -2.21 1.56
C LEU A 3 -6.26 -1.60 1.98
N LEU A 4 -6.29 -0.53 2.79
CA LEU A 4 -5.10 0.18 3.25
C LEU A 4 -4.20 -0.70 4.13
N ASN A 5 -4.83 -1.53 4.99
CA ASN A 5 -4.12 -2.46 5.86
C ASN A 5 -3.43 -3.57 5.08
N ILE A 6 -4.05 -4.05 3.99
CA ILE A 6 -3.45 -5.08 3.12
C ILE A 6 -2.22 -4.50 2.41
N ILE A 7 -2.35 -3.30 1.81
CA ILE A 7 -1.23 -2.62 1.13
C ILE A 7 -0.08 -2.35 2.11
N ARG A 8 -0.38 -1.87 3.33
CA ARG A 8 0.62 -1.65 4.38
C ARG A 8 1.29 -2.95 4.82
N ARG A 9 0.53 -4.03 5.04
CA ARG A 9 1.11 -5.32 5.41
C ARG A 9 2.07 -5.83 4.32
N MET A 10 1.65 -5.75 3.06
CA MET A 10 2.47 -6.17 1.93
C MET A 10 3.76 -5.34 1.81
N ALA A 11 3.69 -4.02 2.02
CA ALA A 11 4.86 -3.14 1.90
C ALA A 11 5.78 -3.15 3.14
N LEU A 12 5.22 -3.14 4.36
CA LEU A 12 5.96 -2.97 5.62
C LEU A 12 6.36 -4.30 6.26
N ARG A 13 5.48 -5.31 6.26
CA ARG A 13 5.77 -6.64 6.82
C ARG A 13 6.43 -7.55 5.81
N GLU A 14 5.82 -7.70 4.64
CA GLU A 14 6.32 -8.61 3.61
C GLU A 14 7.43 -7.97 2.75
N LYS A 15 7.68 -6.66 2.91
CA LYS A 15 8.69 -5.89 2.18
C LYS A 15 8.59 -6.09 0.66
N LEU A 16 7.39 -6.29 0.14
CA LEU A 16 7.16 -6.51 -1.28
C LEU A 16 7.44 -5.22 -2.06
N PRO A 17 8.04 -5.32 -3.25
CA PRO A 17 8.27 -4.17 -4.09
C PRO A 17 6.94 -3.57 -4.54
N LEU A 18 6.83 -2.23 -4.60
CA LEU A 18 5.58 -1.53 -5.00
C LEU A 18 5.01 -2.02 -6.33
N ARG A 19 5.85 -2.51 -7.24
CA ARG A 19 5.43 -3.10 -8.52
C ARG A 19 4.59 -4.37 -8.34
N GLU A 20 4.97 -5.20 -7.39
CA GLU A 20 4.27 -6.45 -7.09
C GLU A 20 2.95 -6.17 -6.37
N ILE A 21 2.97 -5.20 -5.46
CA ILE A 21 1.76 -4.70 -4.81
C ILE A 21 0.79 -4.14 -5.86
N ALA A 22 1.28 -3.31 -6.80
CA ALA A 22 0.49 -2.76 -7.91
C ALA A 22 -0.15 -3.84 -8.80
N ARG A 23 0.60 -4.91 -9.10
CA ARG A 23 0.06 -6.05 -9.86
C ARG A 23 -1.05 -6.79 -9.12
N ARG A 24 -0.87 -6.99 -7.81
CA ARG A 24 -1.82 -7.75 -6.99
C ARG A 24 -3.08 -6.96 -6.64
N THR A 25 -2.95 -5.65 -6.44
CA THR A 25 -4.08 -4.78 -6.08
C THR A 25 -4.73 -4.08 -7.27
N GLY A 26 -4.13 -4.17 -8.47
CA GLY A 26 -4.59 -3.46 -9.67
C GLY A 26 -4.43 -1.93 -9.58
N MET A 27 -3.72 -1.44 -8.57
CA MET A 27 -3.55 -0.01 -8.33
C MET A 27 -2.25 0.53 -8.94
N SER A 28 -2.26 1.81 -9.30
CA SER A 28 -1.03 2.49 -9.71
C SER A 28 -0.04 2.60 -8.55
N ARG A 29 1.26 2.55 -8.86
CA ARG A 29 2.34 2.71 -7.87
C ARG A 29 2.24 4.03 -7.12
N ASN A 30 1.76 5.09 -7.78
CA ASN A 30 1.53 6.39 -7.14
C ASN A 30 0.42 6.33 -6.08
N THR A 31 -0.64 5.57 -6.35
CA THR A 31 -1.74 5.35 -5.43
C THR A 31 -1.25 4.60 -4.18
N ILE A 32 -0.46 3.53 -4.38
CA ILE A 32 0.17 2.79 -3.29
C ILE A 32 1.11 3.69 -2.48
N LYS A 33 1.93 4.51 -3.14
CA LYS A 33 2.84 5.45 -2.47
C LYS A 33 2.08 6.50 -1.66
N LYS A 34 0.99 7.06 -2.21
CA LYS A 34 0.09 7.96 -1.48
C LYS A 34 -0.51 7.26 -0.26
N TYR A 35 -0.95 6.02 -0.39
CA TYR A 35 -1.53 5.26 0.73
C TYR A 35 -0.51 4.88 1.82
N LEU A 36 0.73 4.59 1.45
CA LEU A 36 1.80 4.36 2.41
C LEU A 36 2.20 5.65 3.14
N ASN A 37 2.18 6.79 2.44
CA ASN A 37 2.57 8.10 2.98
C ASN A 37 1.43 8.80 3.75
N ALA A 38 0.17 8.60 3.34
CA ALA A 38 -1.03 9.03 4.07
C ALA A 38 -1.24 8.29 5.40
N GLY A 39 -0.27 7.48 5.80
CA GLY A 39 -0.28 6.66 6.97
C GLY A 39 -0.22 7.38 8.33
N THR A 40 -0.20 8.71 8.33
CA THR A 40 -0.14 9.55 9.53
C THR A 40 -1.29 10.55 9.60
N ILE A 41 -2.33 10.39 8.78
CA ILE A 41 -3.55 11.20 8.90
C ILE A 41 -4.69 10.24 9.23
N GLU A 42 -4.71 9.85 10.51
CA GLU A 42 -5.93 9.44 11.18
C GLU A 42 -6.82 10.69 11.33
N PRO A 43 -8.13 10.66 10.97
CA PRO A 43 -9.10 11.51 11.64
C PRO A 43 -9.40 10.98 13.05
#